data_AF-A7SUR1-F1
#
_entry.id   AF-A7SUR1-F1
#
_cell.length_a   1.000
_cell.length_b   1.000
_cell.length_c   1.000
_cell.angle_alpha   90.00
_cell.angle_beta   90.00
_cell.angle_gamma   90.00
#
_symmetry.space_group_name_H-M   'P 1'
#
loop_
_entity.id
_entity.type
_entity.pdbx_description
1 polymer ?
#
loop_
_entity_poly.entity_id
_entity_poly.type
_entity_poly.pdbx_seq_one_letter_code
_entity_poly.pdbx_strand_id
1 'polypeptide(L)'
;NHASSAAIHGHALSKAIYSHTTSTDIHGHSTSLAIYHYGRSTDVQGHRTGTSIHGHATSTAIHSHAMSTAIHGHTTSTAVHGH
;
A
#
# COMPACT_ATOMS: atom_id res chain seq x y z
N ASN A 1 22.53 -11.07 2.92
CA ASN A 1 21.26 -10.73 2.23
C ASN A 1 20.14 -10.70 3.26
N HIS A 2 19.88 -9.54 3.86
CA HIS A 2 18.76 -9.40 4.81
C HIS A 2 17.56 -8.88 4.03
N ALA A 3 16.71 -9.78 3.54
CA ALA A 3 15.42 -9.37 2.99
C ALA A 3 14.49 -9.08 4.17
N SER A 4 14.23 -7.80 4.46
CA SER A 4 13.24 -7.38 5.46
C SER A 4 11.85 -7.29 4.82
N SER A 5 10.83 -7.74 5.54
CA SER A 5 9.42 -7.61 5.14
C SER A 5 8.59 -7.04 6.30
N ALA A 6 7.54 -6.30 5.98
CA ALA A 6 6.59 -5.77 6.96
C ALA A 6 5.17 -6.24 6.61
N ALA A 7 4.48 -6.82 7.59
CA ALA A 7 3.08 -7.20 7.49
C ALA A 7 2.25 -6.39 8.48
N ILE A 8 1.24 -5.67 7.99
CA ILE A 8 0.48 -4.72 8.79
C ILE A 8 -1.00 -5.07 8.70
N HIS A 9 -1.62 -5.33 9.86
CA HIS A 9 -3.03 -5.68 9.98
C HIS A 9 -3.77 -4.66 10.86
N GLY A 10 -5.05 -4.42 10.62
CA GLY A 10 -5.92 -3.75 11.60
C GLY A 10 -7.09 -2.93 11.04
N HIS A 11 -7.82 -2.29 11.96
CA HIS A 11 -8.97 -1.45 11.68
C HIS A 11 -8.73 -0.06 12.28
N ALA A 12 -8.84 0.99 11.47
CA ALA A 12 -8.59 2.37 11.92
C ALA A 12 -9.36 3.36 11.05
N LEU A 13 -9.71 4.55 11.55
CA LEU A 13 -10.28 5.61 10.70
C LEU A 13 -9.27 6.09 9.65
N SER A 14 -8.04 6.35 10.07
CA SER A 14 -6.94 6.79 9.22
C SER A 14 -5.66 6.07 9.62
N LYS A 15 -4.82 5.73 8.64
CA LYS A 15 -3.54 5.07 8.88
C LYS A 15 -2.46 5.64 7.97
N ALA A 16 -1.29 5.89 8.54
CA ALA A 16 -0.08 6.27 7.82
C ALA A 16 0.98 5.20 8.05
N ILE A 17 1.62 4.73 6.97
CA ILE A 17 2.63 3.68 7.01
C ILE A 17 3.89 4.19 6.33
N TYR A 18 5.02 4.08 7.01
CA TYR A 18 6.35 4.37 6.48
C TYR A 18 7.18 3.11 6.55
N SER A 19 7.68 2.64 5.40
CA SER A 19 8.44 1.39 5.32
C SER A 19 9.62 1.50 4.36
N HIS A 20 10.76 0.97 4.79
CA HIS A 20 11.97 0.81 3.98
C HIS A 20 12.39 -0.67 4.00
N THR A 21 11.50 -1.51 3.46
CA THR A 21 11.65 -2.97 3.42
C THR A 21 11.64 -3.47 1.99
N THR A 22 12.06 -4.71 1.78
CA THR A 22 11.96 -5.35 0.46
C THR A 22 10.49 -5.48 0.02
N SER A 23 9.60 -5.82 0.94
CA SER A 23 8.16 -5.96 0.69
C SER A 23 7.36 -5.41 1.87
N THR A 24 6.18 -4.87 1.57
CA THR A 24 5.20 -4.44 2.57
C THR A 24 3.82 -4.94 2.17
N ASP A 25 3.19 -5.71 3.06
CA ASP A 25 1.84 -6.26 2.89
C ASP A 25 0.89 -5.65 3.90
N ILE A 26 -0.20 -5.05 3.43
CA ILE A 26 -1.13 -4.29 4.27
C ILE A 26 -2.55 -4.83 4.10
N HIS A 27 -3.13 -5.32 5.18
CA HIS A 27 -4.48 -5.86 5.22
C HIS A 27 -5.32 -5.14 6.26
N GLY A 28 -6.52 -4.67 5.89
CA GLY A 28 -7.40 -4.07 6.88
C GLY A 28 -8.47 -3.14 6.34
N HIS A 29 -9.14 -2.48 7.27
CA HIS A 29 -10.25 -1.57 7.00
C HIS A 29 -9.91 -0.18 7.53
N SER A 30 -9.91 0.80 6.62
CA SER A 30 -9.74 2.21 7.01
C SER A 30 -10.40 3.16 6.05
N THR A 31 -10.96 4.27 6.54
CA THR A 31 -11.48 5.30 5.64
C THR A 31 -10.37 5.86 4.75
N SER A 32 -9.19 6.13 5.31
CA SER A 32 -8.03 6.63 4.57
C SER A 32 -6.74 5.88 4.90
N LEU A 33 -5.94 5.60 3.87
CA LEU A 33 -4.60 5.02 4.01
C LEU A 33 -3.57 5.82 3.20
N ALA A 34 -2.52 6.27 3.88
CA ALA A 34 -1.34 6.85 3.25
C ALA A 34 -0.13 5.92 3.46
N ILE A 35 0.56 5.58 2.37
CA ILE A 35 1.74 4.72 2.38
C ILE A 35 2.91 5.47 1.78
N TYR A 36 4.03 5.49 2.51
CA TYR A 36 5.33 5.91 2.03
C TYR A 36 6.26 4.70 2.02
N HIS A 37 6.60 4.22 0.83
CA HIS A 37 7.32 2.96 0.66
C HIS A 37 8.54 3.08 -0.25
N TYR A 38 9.68 2.59 0.23
CA TYR A 38 10.88 2.38 -0.56
C TYR A 38 11.28 0.91 -0.50
N GLY A 39 11.10 0.20 -1.61
CA GLY A 39 11.32 -1.24 -1.64
C GLY A 39 11.08 -1.85 -3.02
N ARG A 40 10.90 -3.17 -3.06
CA ARG A 40 10.55 -3.86 -4.31
C ARG A 40 9.05 -3.89 -4.54
N SER A 41 8.28 -4.17 -3.50
CA SER A 41 6.85 -4.44 -3.65
C SER A 41 6.00 -3.87 -2.52
N THR A 42 4.80 -3.41 -2.87
CA THR A 42 3.73 -3.08 -1.91
C THR A 42 2.44 -3.76 -2.34
N ASP A 43 1.79 -4.47 -1.41
CA ASP A 43 0.47 -5.07 -1.59
C ASP A 43 -0.51 -4.50 -0.54
N VAL A 44 -1.69 -4.08 -1.01
CA VAL A 44 -2.69 -3.39 -0.17
C VAL A 44 -4.07 -3.96 -0.39
N GLN A 45 -4.55 -4.73 0.60
CA GLN A 45 -5.86 -5.38 0.56
C GLN A 45 -6.84 -4.85 1.62
N GLY A 46 -8.13 -4.80 1.28
CA GLY A 46 -9.24 -4.53 2.22
C GLY A 46 -10.11 -3.33 1.84
N HIS A 47 -11.08 -2.91 2.67
CA HIS A 47 -12.00 -1.81 2.33
C HIS A 47 -11.48 -0.45 2.79
N ARG A 48 -11.51 0.51 1.86
CA ARG A 48 -11.10 1.90 2.15
C ARG A 48 -11.95 2.91 1.40
N THR A 49 -11.98 4.16 1.83
CA THR A 49 -12.56 5.22 0.97
C THR A 49 -11.48 5.79 0.07
N GLY A 50 -10.27 5.98 0.60
CA GLY A 50 -9.12 6.50 -0.15
C GLY A 50 -7.81 5.78 0.18
N THR A 51 -6.98 5.59 -0.86
CA THR A 51 -5.60 5.10 -0.74
C THR A 51 -4.66 6.05 -1.47
N SER A 52 -3.59 6.48 -0.80
CA SER A 52 -2.51 7.27 -1.38
C SER A 52 -1.18 6.58 -1.15
N ILE A 53 -0.46 6.25 -2.22
CA ILE A 53 0.86 5.60 -2.15
C ILE A 53 1.90 6.53 -2.76
N HIS A 54 2.97 6.76 -2.01
CA HIS A 54 4.12 7.56 -2.42
C HIS A 54 5.40 6.75 -2.26
N GLY A 55 6.24 6.70 -3.29
CA GLY A 55 7.61 6.21 -3.15
C GLY A 55 8.16 5.50 -4.36
N HIS A 56 9.08 4.56 -4.11
CA HIS A 56 9.82 3.84 -5.14
C HIS A 56 9.62 2.34 -4.95
N ALA A 57 8.96 1.72 -5.93
CA ALA A 57 8.68 0.29 -5.93
C ALA A 57 8.89 -0.29 -7.34
N THR A 58 9.24 -1.55 -7.45
CA THR A 58 9.12 -2.26 -8.73
C THR A 58 7.64 -2.54 -9.02
N SER A 59 6.89 -2.96 -8.00
CA SER A 59 5.49 -3.35 -8.14
C SER A 59 4.61 -2.80 -7.04
N THR A 60 3.44 -2.30 -7.41
CA THR A 60 2.37 -1.90 -6.47
C THR A 60 1.09 -2.61 -6.86
N ALA A 61 0.52 -3.36 -5.93
CA ALA A 61 -0.77 -4.03 -6.09
C ALA A 61 -1.75 -3.51 -5.03
N ILE A 62 -2.95 -3.15 -5.47
CA ILE A 62 -4.03 -2.70 -4.61
C ILE A 62 -5.29 -3.48 -4.96
N HIS A 63 -5.80 -4.24 -4.00
CA HIS A 63 -7.07 -4.96 -4.11
C HIS A 63 -8.00 -4.47 -3.00
N SER A 64 -8.72 -3.39 -3.30
CA SER A 64 -9.54 -2.71 -2.32
C SER A 64 -10.82 -2.19 -2.94
N HIS A 65 -11.92 -2.33 -2.22
CA HIS A 65 -13.07 -1.45 -2.41
C HIS A 65 -12.66 -0.06 -1.96
N ALA A 66 -12.11 0.73 -2.88
CA ALA A 66 -11.68 2.10 -2.67
C ALA A 66 -12.37 3.03 -3.66
N MET A 67 -12.88 4.14 -3.14
CA MET A 67 -13.54 5.17 -3.95
C MET A 67 -12.51 6.02 -4.71
N SER A 68 -11.29 6.13 -4.17
CA SER A 68 -10.18 6.85 -4.80
C SER A 68 -8.84 6.19 -4.49
N THR A 69 -7.98 6.13 -5.51
CA THR A 69 -6.60 5.65 -5.40
C THR A 69 -5.67 6.63 -6.11
N ALA A 70 -4.63 7.06 -5.42
CA ALA A 70 -3.55 7.87 -5.98
C ALA A 70 -2.20 7.20 -5.74
N ILE A 71 -1.38 7.10 -6.78
CA ILE A 71 -0.05 6.51 -6.71
C ILE A 71 0.94 7.52 -7.32
N HIS A 72 1.92 7.91 -6.52
CA HIS A 72 2.95 8.86 -6.91
C HIS A 72 4.35 8.29 -6.67
N GLY A 73 5.26 8.58 -7.60
CA GLY A 73 6.65 8.14 -7.54
C GLY A 73 6.99 7.13 -8.63
N HIS A 74 8.11 6.45 -8.47
CA HIS A 74 8.64 5.55 -9.50
C HIS A 74 8.18 4.13 -9.24
N THR A 75 7.19 3.70 -10.02
CA THR A 75 6.69 2.34 -10.02
C THR A 75 6.78 1.76 -11.44
N THR A 76 7.37 0.58 -11.58
CA THR A 76 7.46 -0.10 -12.88
C THR A 76 6.13 -0.74 -13.27
N SER A 77 5.42 -1.35 -12.32
CA SER A 77 4.15 -2.01 -12.55
C SER A 77 3.13 -1.67 -11.47
N THR A 78 1.92 -1.33 -11.90
CA THR A 78 0.81 -0.98 -11.02
C THR A 78 -0.42 -1.79 -11.40
N ALA A 79 -1.01 -2.46 -10.41
CA ALA A 79 -2.30 -3.13 -10.56
C ALA A 79 -3.28 -2.60 -9.50
N VAL A 80 -4.42 -2.08 -9.93
CA VAL A 80 -5.49 -1.60 -9.05
C VAL A 80 -6.77 -2.33 -9.41
N HIS A 81 -7.31 -3.08 -8.45
CA HIS A 81 -8.58 -3.76 -8.55
C HIS A 81 -9.49 -3.25 -7.43
N GLY A 82 -10.64 -2.71 -7.83
CA GLY A 82 -11.68 -2.26 -6.92
C GLY A 82 -13.06 -2.63 -7.46
N HIS A 83 -14.02 -2.73 -6.54
CA HIS A 83 -15.42 -3.03 -6.82
C HIS A 83 -16.31 -1.93 -6.27
#